data_AF-A0A537Y6A8-F1
#
_entry.id   AF-A0A537Y6A8-F1
#
_cell.length_a   1.000
_cell.length_b   1.000
_cell.length_c   1.000
_cell.angle_alpha   90.00
_cell.angle_beta   90.00
_cell.angle_gamma   90.00
#
_symmetry.space_group_name_H-M   'P 1'
#
loop_
_entity.id
_entity.type
_entity.pdbx_description
1 polymer ?
#
loop_
_entity_poly.entity_id
_entity_poly.type
_entity_poly.pdbx_seq_one_letter_code
_entity_poly.pdbx_strand_id
1 'polypeptide(L)'
;FNRGQNYTLTRNDSYWGPRANFATVNIRIIPDMNSQILQLRSGGLDVILHSFPVAELPTARGDPNLAVKDFSSYLQSMLYINTNKAPFNNLALRKAVAADIDRDSLVTQIYGSYGHPAGSPYAPGILDQSLAPIDYPTAMVKAPPGTPAITFAYTSDESGIQSRLAGLIQQKLQGQGFEVTVKEVTNPQVYGYATSPQTLAQAPDLLLMTNTPDAAHPDTWSRILWGTGGGLNFLGYSNPQVDALL
;
A
#
# COMPACT_ATOMS: atom_id res chain seq x y z
N PHE A 1 -5.12 11.10 -27.09
CA PHE A 1 -5.36 10.20 -25.95
C PHE A 1 -5.86 8.89 -26.50
N ASN A 2 -5.07 7.83 -26.30
CA ASN A 2 -5.47 6.49 -26.69
C ASN A 2 -5.71 5.73 -25.38
N ARG A 3 -6.98 5.50 -25.05
CA ARG A 3 -7.37 4.88 -23.77
C ARG A 3 -6.62 3.57 -23.57
N GLY A 4 -6.00 3.42 -22.40
CA GLY A 4 -5.24 2.23 -22.04
C GLY A 4 -3.89 2.06 -22.76
N GLN A 5 -3.46 3.03 -23.58
CA GLN A 5 -2.19 2.96 -24.31
C GLN A 5 -1.25 4.12 -23.98
N ASN A 6 -1.71 5.37 -24.11
CA ASN A 6 -0.85 6.53 -23.87
C ASN A 6 -1.62 7.83 -23.63
N TYR A 7 -0.91 8.77 -23.01
CA TYR A 7 -1.21 10.19 -22.97
C TYR A 7 -0.05 10.96 -23.60
N THR A 8 -0.35 11.85 -24.54
CA THR A 8 0.60 12.82 -25.06
C THR A 8 0.20 14.19 -24.53
N LEU A 9 1.09 14.79 -23.74
CA LEU A 9 0.94 16.13 -23.22
C LEU A 9 1.80 17.07 -24.06
N THR A 10 1.21 18.17 -24.52
CA THR A 10 1.93 19.23 -25.23
C THR A 10 2.07 20.41 -24.30
N ARG A 11 3.25 21.06 -24.31
CA ARG A 11 3.50 22.25 -23.51
C ARG A 11 2.46 23.33 -23.80
N ASN A 12 1.92 23.93 -22.75
CA ASN A 12 1.16 25.17 -22.85
C ASN A 12 2.13 26.37 -22.85
N ASP A 13 2.42 26.92 -24.03
CA ASP A 13 3.33 28.07 -24.16
C ASP A 13 2.74 29.38 -23.59
N SER A 14 1.44 29.42 -23.33
CA SER A 14 0.74 30.56 -22.67
C SER A 14 0.57 30.36 -21.17
N TYR A 15 1.24 29.36 -20.57
CA TYR A 15 1.17 29.14 -19.13
C TYR A 15 1.75 30.34 -18.37
N TRP A 16 1.02 30.80 -17.36
CA TRP A 16 1.34 32.02 -16.60
C TRP A 16 2.60 31.89 -15.72
N GLY A 17 3.02 30.67 -15.43
CA GLY A 17 4.20 30.37 -14.60
C GLY A 17 5.47 30.12 -15.42
N PRO A 18 6.50 29.51 -14.79
CA PRO A 18 7.73 29.14 -15.48
C PRO A 18 7.46 28.24 -16.67
N ARG A 19 8.13 28.54 -17.80
CA ARG A 19 7.99 27.75 -19.01
C ARG A 19 8.53 26.33 -18.80
N ALA A 20 7.74 25.31 -19.15
CA ALA A 20 8.18 23.94 -19.07
C ALA A 20 9.33 23.64 -20.05
N ASN A 21 10.34 22.91 -19.58
CA ASN A 21 11.52 22.55 -20.39
C ASN A 21 11.16 21.64 -21.57
N PHE A 22 10.24 20.69 -21.36
CA PHE A 22 9.81 19.75 -22.39
C PHE A 22 8.72 20.36 -23.27
N ALA A 23 8.84 20.19 -24.59
CA ALA A 23 7.78 20.56 -25.54
C ALA A 23 6.65 19.51 -25.56
N THR A 24 7.01 18.23 -25.35
CA THR A 24 6.09 17.10 -25.35
C THR A 24 6.50 16.11 -24.26
N VAL A 25 5.52 15.54 -23.58
CA VAL A 25 5.70 14.41 -22.65
C VAL A 25 4.78 13.27 -23.10
N ASN A 26 5.35 12.11 -23.33
CA ASN A 26 4.60 10.90 -23.68
C ASN A 26 4.56 9.95 -22.47
N ILE A 27 3.39 9.82 -21.88
CA ILE A 27 3.14 8.87 -20.79
C ILE A 27 2.57 7.61 -21.43
N ARG A 28 3.38 6.55 -21.50
CA ARG A 28 2.99 5.26 -22.06
C ARG A 28 2.46 4.36 -20.95
N ILE A 29 1.36 3.65 -21.21
CA ILE A 29 0.80 2.65 -20.30
C ILE A 29 1.42 1.30 -20.65
N ILE A 30 2.35 0.83 -19.82
CA ILE A 30 3.08 -0.43 -20.01
C ILE A 30 2.92 -1.23 -18.70
N PRO A 31 1.91 -2.11 -18.58
CA PRO A 31 1.61 -2.77 -17.30
C PRO A 31 2.72 -3.69 -16.79
N ASP A 32 3.47 -4.33 -17.70
CA ASP A 32 4.56 -5.24 -17.32
C ASP A 32 5.85 -4.48 -16.98
N MET A 33 6.31 -4.60 -15.73
CA MET A 33 7.51 -3.92 -15.23
C MET A 33 8.77 -4.36 -15.97
N ASN A 34 8.90 -5.64 -16.33
CA ASN A 34 10.08 -6.12 -17.07
C ASN A 34 10.20 -5.46 -18.45
N SER A 35 9.06 -5.30 -19.14
CA SER A 35 8.97 -4.58 -20.41
C SER A 35 9.32 -3.10 -20.26
N GLN A 36 8.98 -2.47 -19.12
CA GLN A 36 9.42 -1.10 -18.82
C GLN A 36 10.94 -1.05 -18.64
N ILE A 37 11.53 -1.94 -17.85
CA ILE A 37 12.98 -1.98 -17.59
C ILE A 37 13.77 -2.21 -18.88
N LEU A 38 13.32 -3.14 -19.73
CA LEU A 38 13.96 -3.39 -21.03
C LEU A 38 13.92 -2.17 -21.93
N GLN A 39 12.78 -1.47 -21.98
CA GLN A 39 12.65 -0.24 -22.78
C GLN A 39 13.45 0.92 -22.20
N LEU A 40 13.58 1.04 -20.87
CA LEU A 40 14.46 2.02 -20.25
C LEU A 40 15.93 1.78 -20.66
N ARG A 41 16.40 0.53 -20.55
CA ARG A 41 17.77 0.15 -20.93
C ARG A 41 18.03 0.34 -22.44
N SER A 42 17.02 0.18 -23.29
CA SER A 42 17.16 0.39 -24.74
C SER A 42 16.96 1.85 -25.18
N GLY A 43 16.72 2.78 -24.26
CA GLY A 43 16.42 4.19 -24.57
C GLY A 43 15.01 4.44 -25.13
N GLY A 44 14.11 3.47 -25.04
CA GLY A 44 12.70 3.59 -25.41
C GLY A 44 11.81 4.21 -24.32
N LEU A 45 12.33 4.33 -23.10
CA LEU A 45 11.77 5.13 -22.00
C LEU A 45 12.88 5.98 -21.39
N ASP A 46 12.56 7.21 -21.00
CA ASP A 46 13.50 8.09 -20.31
C ASP A 46 13.50 7.87 -18.79
N VAL A 47 12.33 7.51 -18.22
CA VAL A 47 12.12 7.41 -16.77
C VAL A 47 11.08 6.34 -16.44
N ILE A 48 11.31 5.60 -15.35
CA ILE A 48 10.30 4.81 -14.64
C ILE A 48 10.08 5.48 -13.28
N LEU A 49 8.84 5.86 -12.98
CA LEU A 49 8.50 6.65 -11.77
C LEU A 49 7.87 5.83 -10.64
N HIS A 50 7.37 4.63 -10.93
CA HIS A 50 6.58 3.84 -10.00
C HIS A 50 6.97 2.37 -10.08
N SER A 51 6.80 1.63 -8.97
CA SER A 51 6.94 0.16 -8.92
C SER A 51 8.29 -0.42 -9.38
N PHE A 52 9.38 0.36 -9.44
CA PHE A 52 10.68 -0.19 -9.83
C PHE A 52 11.14 -1.23 -8.79
N PRO A 53 11.43 -2.49 -9.17
CA PRO A 53 11.75 -3.54 -8.21
C PRO A 53 13.05 -3.25 -7.46
N VAL A 54 13.02 -3.35 -6.13
CA VAL A 54 14.20 -3.12 -5.28
C VAL A 54 15.36 -4.04 -5.68
N ALA A 55 15.07 -5.28 -6.06
CA ALA A 55 16.06 -6.26 -6.49
C ALA A 55 16.82 -5.86 -7.77
N GLU A 56 16.24 -4.99 -8.61
CA GLU A 56 16.86 -4.50 -9.85
C GLU A 56 17.74 -3.25 -9.63
N LEU A 57 17.65 -2.60 -8.46
CA LEU A 57 18.39 -1.36 -8.18
C LEU A 57 19.91 -1.52 -8.25
N PRO A 58 20.54 -2.60 -7.74
CA PRO A 58 21.99 -2.79 -7.89
C PRO A 58 22.42 -2.84 -9.36
N THR A 59 21.69 -3.57 -10.20
CA THR A 59 21.94 -3.65 -11.64
C THR A 59 21.76 -2.28 -12.31
N ALA A 60 20.68 -1.57 -11.99
CA ALA A 60 20.41 -0.25 -12.55
C ALA A 60 21.46 0.81 -12.15
N ARG A 61 21.99 0.75 -10.93
CA ARG A 61 23.09 1.63 -10.48
C ARG A 61 24.43 1.30 -11.14
N GLY A 62 24.63 0.04 -11.54
CA GLY A 62 25.83 -0.40 -12.23
C GLY A 62 25.86 -0.09 -13.73
N ASP A 63 24.72 0.28 -14.32
CA ASP A 63 24.63 0.66 -15.73
C ASP A 63 25.06 2.12 -15.92
N PRO A 64 26.10 2.41 -16.72
CA PRO A 64 26.61 3.77 -16.91
C PRO A 64 25.62 4.69 -17.65
N ASN A 65 24.59 4.14 -18.31
CA ASN A 65 23.58 4.92 -19.03
C ASN A 65 22.37 5.26 -18.16
N LEU A 66 22.28 4.70 -16.95
CA LEU A 66 21.15 4.89 -16.05
C LEU A 66 21.55 5.68 -14.81
N ALA A 67 20.58 6.43 -14.29
CA ALA A 67 20.70 7.09 -12.99
C ALA A 67 19.55 6.63 -12.10
N VAL A 68 19.89 6.17 -10.89
CA VAL A 68 18.92 5.85 -9.84
C VAL A 68 18.85 7.03 -8.87
N LYS A 69 17.65 7.57 -8.70
CA LYS A 69 17.33 8.60 -7.71
C LYS A 69 16.29 8.06 -6.74
N ASP A 70 16.64 8.08 -5.45
CA ASP A 70 15.76 7.70 -4.36
C ASP A 70 15.52 8.91 -3.44
N PHE A 71 14.33 8.97 -2.87
CA PHE A 71 13.87 10.04 -2.00
C PHE A 71 13.04 9.44 -0.87
N SER A 72 13.06 10.09 0.29
CA SER A 72 12.08 9.78 1.34
C SER A 72 10.66 9.96 0.81
N SER A 73 9.79 9.03 1.13
CA SER A 73 8.38 9.07 0.71
C SER A 73 7.46 8.95 1.92
N TYR A 74 6.23 9.38 1.76
CA TYR A 74 5.17 9.17 2.75
C TYR A 74 4.35 7.89 2.47
N LEU A 75 4.87 6.99 1.63
CA LEU A 75 4.21 5.72 1.33
C LEU A 75 4.29 4.80 2.54
N GLN A 76 3.16 4.22 2.92
CA GLN A 76 3.09 3.18 3.95
C GLN A 76 2.33 1.96 3.42
N SER A 77 2.97 0.79 3.50
CA SER A 77 2.29 -0.50 3.30
C SER A 77 1.49 -0.83 4.55
N MET A 78 0.17 -1.03 4.40
CA MET A 78 -0.78 -1.16 5.50
C MET A 78 -1.61 -2.42 5.34
N LEU A 79 -1.69 -3.20 6.42
CA LEU A 79 -2.63 -4.31 6.55
C LEU A 79 -3.86 -3.83 7.33
N TYR A 80 -4.96 -3.62 6.61
CA TYR A 80 -6.26 -3.30 7.17
C TYR A 80 -6.95 -4.59 7.64
N ILE A 81 -7.63 -4.51 8.80
CA ILE A 81 -8.40 -5.61 9.38
C ILE A 81 -9.85 -5.17 9.51
N ASN A 82 -10.79 -5.95 8.96
CA ASN A 82 -12.21 -5.63 9.06
C ASN A 82 -12.74 -5.95 10.47
N THR A 83 -12.95 -4.92 11.29
CA THR A 83 -13.39 -5.08 12.68
C THR A 83 -14.88 -5.39 12.84
N ASN A 84 -15.65 -5.34 11.76
CA ASN A 84 -17.11 -5.41 11.80
C ASN A 84 -17.67 -6.81 11.54
N LYS A 85 -16.82 -7.79 11.21
CA LYS A 85 -17.23 -9.17 10.93
C LYS A 85 -16.36 -10.19 11.64
N ALA A 86 -16.93 -11.35 11.91
CA ALA A 86 -16.17 -12.49 12.42
C ALA A 86 -15.11 -12.92 11.38
N PRO A 87 -13.92 -13.35 11.82
CA PRO A 87 -13.51 -13.52 13.21
C PRO A 87 -12.92 -12.26 13.86
N PHE A 88 -12.70 -11.19 13.10
CA PHE A 88 -11.92 -10.03 13.53
C PHE A 88 -12.71 -8.97 14.31
N ASN A 89 -14.02 -9.15 14.50
CA ASN A 89 -14.75 -8.47 15.58
C ASN A 89 -14.18 -8.83 16.98
N ASN A 90 -13.48 -9.96 17.12
CA ASN A 90 -12.73 -10.33 18.31
C ASN A 90 -11.35 -9.63 18.37
N LEU A 91 -11.12 -8.80 19.39
CA LEU A 91 -9.86 -8.09 19.61
C LEU A 91 -8.65 -9.04 19.76
N ALA A 92 -8.82 -10.19 20.41
CA ALA A 92 -7.71 -11.13 20.63
C ALA A 92 -7.16 -11.67 19.31
N LEU A 93 -8.04 -11.95 18.33
CA LEU A 93 -7.63 -12.42 17.01
C LEU A 93 -6.97 -11.32 16.17
N ARG A 94 -7.40 -10.05 16.33
CA ARG A 94 -6.70 -8.92 15.71
C ARG A 94 -5.27 -8.75 16.25
N LYS A 95 -5.12 -8.87 17.57
CA LYS A 95 -3.81 -8.83 18.23
C LYS A 95 -2.92 -9.98 17.78
N ALA A 96 -3.47 -11.18 17.63
CA ALA A 96 -2.74 -12.34 17.14
C ALA A 96 -2.22 -12.16 15.70
N VAL A 97 -3.05 -11.65 14.78
CA VAL A 97 -2.61 -11.30 13.42
C VAL A 97 -1.48 -10.28 13.47
N ALA A 98 -1.61 -9.25 14.29
CA ALA A 98 -0.57 -8.23 14.41
C ALA A 98 0.75 -8.76 14.99
N ALA A 99 0.69 -9.72 15.93
CA ALA A 99 1.83 -10.33 16.59
C ALA A 99 2.60 -11.34 15.71
N ASP A 100 1.89 -12.06 14.83
CA ASP A 100 2.46 -13.09 13.96
C ASP A 100 3.32 -12.51 12.82
N ILE A 101 3.13 -11.22 12.53
CA ILE A 101 3.85 -10.49 11.49
C ILE A 101 5.19 -9.97 12.06
N ASP A 102 6.26 -10.69 11.72
CA ASP A 102 7.65 -10.24 11.91
C ASP A 102 7.95 -9.13 10.88
N ARG A 103 7.75 -7.89 11.29
CA ARG A 103 7.87 -6.71 10.41
C ARG A 103 9.31 -6.47 9.97
N ASP A 104 10.27 -6.68 10.87
CA ASP A 104 11.69 -6.44 10.58
C ASP A 104 12.17 -7.39 9.48
N SER A 105 11.85 -8.68 9.62
CA SER A 105 12.19 -9.70 8.63
C SER A 105 11.46 -9.47 7.31
N LEU A 106 10.15 -9.21 7.34
CA LEU A 106 9.36 -8.96 6.14
C LEU A 106 9.83 -7.72 5.38
N VAL A 107 10.08 -6.60 6.08
CA VAL A 107 10.53 -5.37 5.44
C VAL A 107 11.92 -5.57 4.83
N THR A 108 12.85 -6.17 5.56
CA THR A 108 14.21 -6.44 5.05
C THR A 108 14.17 -7.33 3.81
N GLN A 109 13.35 -8.38 3.83
CA GLN A 109 13.25 -9.34 2.73
C GLN A 109 12.63 -8.75 1.45
N ILE A 110 11.70 -7.81 1.60
CA ILE A 110 10.93 -7.24 0.49
C ILE A 110 11.54 -5.94 -0.02
N TYR A 111 11.90 -5.04 0.89
CA TYR A 111 12.33 -3.68 0.59
C TYR A 111 13.83 -3.46 0.79
N GLY A 112 14.57 -4.40 1.39
CA GLY A 112 15.98 -4.22 1.68
C GLY A 112 16.22 -2.95 2.50
N SER A 113 17.14 -2.09 2.06
CA SER A 113 17.41 -0.79 2.69
C SER A 113 16.45 0.33 2.29
N TYR A 114 15.46 0.06 1.42
CA TYR A 114 14.52 1.06 0.87
C TYR A 114 13.18 1.11 1.61
N GLY A 115 13.07 0.36 2.71
CA GLY A 115 11.93 0.40 3.61
C GLY A 115 12.39 0.21 5.04
N HIS A 116 11.55 0.60 5.98
CA HIS A 116 11.75 0.33 7.40
C HIS A 116 10.40 -0.07 8.03
N PRO A 117 10.42 -0.85 9.11
CA PRO A 117 9.23 -1.10 9.91
C PRO A 117 8.55 0.21 10.31
N ALA A 118 7.21 0.23 10.26
CA ALA A 118 6.45 1.38 10.71
C ALA A 118 6.50 1.46 12.24
N GLY A 119 7.07 2.53 12.80
CA GLY A 119 7.05 2.80 14.25
C GLY A 119 5.89 3.70 14.69
N SER A 120 5.17 4.28 13.73
CA SER A 120 4.07 5.23 13.93
C SER A 120 3.02 4.98 12.84
N PRO A 121 1.72 5.26 13.11
CA PRO A 121 0.70 5.18 12.08
C PRO A 121 0.86 6.29 11.03
N TYR A 122 1.78 7.25 11.24
CA TYR A 122 2.19 8.28 10.29
C TYR A 122 3.62 8.04 9.78
N ALA A 123 3.83 8.29 8.48
CA ALA A 123 5.16 8.27 7.88
C ALA A 123 6.08 9.34 8.51
N PRO A 124 7.41 9.10 8.57
CA PRO A 124 8.38 10.09 9.05
C PRO A 124 8.22 11.44 8.34
N GLY A 125 8.22 12.53 9.10
CA GLY A 125 8.06 13.89 8.57
C GLY A 125 6.63 14.44 8.59
N ILE A 126 5.62 13.60 8.80
CA ILE A 126 4.21 14.04 8.98
C ILE A 126 3.93 14.45 10.42
N LEU A 127 4.35 13.59 11.37
CA LEU A 127 4.22 13.80 12.81
C LEU A 127 5.49 13.28 13.48
N ASP A 128 5.88 13.88 14.60
CA ASP A 128 6.92 13.29 15.46
C ASP A 128 6.48 11.89 15.88
N GLN A 129 7.30 10.89 15.56
CA GLN A 129 6.95 9.48 15.78
C GLN A 129 6.83 9.13 17.27
N SER A 130 7.45 9.90 18.17
CA SER A 130 7.30 9.67 19.61
C SER A 130 5.92 10.07 20.15
N LEU A 131 5.15 10.87 19.40
CA LEU A 131 3.80 11.29 19.80
C LEU A 131 2.74 10.22 19.50
N ALA A 132 3.03 9.30 18.58
CA ALA A 132 2.12 8.22 18.20
C ALA A 132 2.88 6.90 17.99
N PRO A 133 3.62 6.39 18.98
CA PRO A 133 4.34 5.13 18.84
C PRO A 133 3.35 3.98 18.68
N ILE A 134 3.63 3.06 17.76
CA ILE A 134 2.87 1.80 17.65
C ILE A 134 3.44 0.79 18.64
N ASP A 135 2.61 0.39 19.61
CA ASP A 135 2.89 -0.77 20.45
C ASP A 135 2.35 -2.05 19.78
N TYR A 136 3.25 -2.80 19.14
CA TYR A 136 2.87 -4.04 18.47
C TYR A 136 2.63 -5.16 19.48
N PRO A 137 1.46 -5.84 19.43
CA PRO A 137 1.20 -6.98 20.29
C PRO A 137 2.23 -8.08 20.08
N THR A 138 2.63 -8.76 21.16
CA THR A 138 3.54 -9.91 21.13
C THR A 138 2.85 -11.24 21.41
N ALA A 139 1.61 -11.19 21.91
CA ALA A 139 0.86 -12.37 22.29
C ALA A 139 0.35 -13.11 21.05
N MET A 140 0.87 -14.32 20.86
CA MET A 140 0.43 -15.25 19.82
C MET A 140 -0.81 -16.01 20.30
N VAL A 141 -1.91 -15.92 19.55
CA VAL A 141 -3.12 -16.71 19.79
C VAL A 141 -3.46 -17.46 18.51
N LYS A 142 -3.60 -18.79 18.60
CA LYS A 142 -4.06 -19.60 17.46
C LYS A 142 -5.54 -19.37 17.19
N ALA A 143 -5.94 -19.49 15.93
CA ALA A 143 -7.34 -19.52 15.56
C ALA A 143 -8.02 -20.71 16.26
N PRO A 144 -9.09 -20.49 17.05
CA PRO A 144 -9.84 -21.59 17.65
C PRO A 144 -10.46 -22.51 16.57
N PRO A 145 -10.68 -23.80 16.87
CA PRO A 145 -11.46 -24.67 16.00
C PRO A 145 -12.84 -24.06 15.67
N GLY A 146 -13.24 -24.11 14.40
CA GLY A 146 -14.48 -23.49 13.93
C GLY A 146 -14.37 -21.99 13.62
N THR A 147 -13.17 -21.41 13.67
CA THR A 147 -12.94 -20.06 13.14
C THR A 147 -13.33 -20.02 11.65
N PRO A 148 -14.17 -19.05 11.21
CA PRO A 148 -14.55 -18.92 9.81
C PRO A 148 -13.32 -18.71 8.90
N ALA A 149 -13.39 -19.24 7.68
CA ALA A 149 -12.41 -18.95 6.64
C ALA A 149 -12.40 -17.44 6.33
N ILE A 150 -11.21 -16.89 6.11
CA ILE A 150 -10.99 -15.46 5.88
C ILE A 150 -10.55 -15.20 4.43
N THR A 151 -11.02 -14.07 3.91
CA THR A 151 -10.58 -13.51 2.62
C THR A 151 -9.52 -12.44 2.87
N PHE A 152 -8.37 -12.60 2.25
CA PHE A 152 -7.26 -11.65 2.31
C PHE A 152 -7.03 -11.06 0.93
N ALA A 153 -7.35 -9.79 0.75
CA ALA A 153 -7.09 -9.09 -0.50
C ALA A 153 -5.78 -8.30 -0.47
N TYR A 154 -5.14 -8.15 -1.61
CA TYR A 154 -4.07 -7.17 -1.82
C TYR A 154 -4.32 -6.35 -3.09
N THR A 155 -3.90 -5.09 -3.12
CA THR A 155 -4.01 -4.25 -4.32
C THR A 155 -3.02 -4.68 -5.39
N SER A 156 -3.47 -4.80 -6.63
CA SER A 156 -2.61 -5.05 -7.79
C SER A 156 -1.48 -4.01 -7.88
N ASP A 157 -0.24 -4.46 -8.10
CA ASP A 157 0.93 -3.60 -8.31
C ASP A 157 1.87 -4.18 -9.39
N GLU A 158 2.51 -3.33 -10.19
CA GLU A 158 3.36 -3.80 -11.30
C GLU A 158 4.65 -4.47 -10.80
N SER A 159 5.06 -4.22 -9.56
CA SER A 159 6.30 -4.74 -8.99
C SER A 159 6.19 -6.14 -8.40
N GLY A 160 4.96 -6.62 -8.18
CA GLY A 160 4.69 -7.89 -7.49
C GLY A 160 5.03 -7.87 -5.99
N ILE A 161 5.29 -6.69 -5.41
CA ILE A 161 5.61 -6.55 -3.99
C ILE A 161 4.39 -6.93 -3.14
N GLN A 162 3.18 -6.50 -3.54
CA GLN A 162 1.97 -6.75 -2.76
C GLN A 162 1.61 -8.23 -2.75
N SER A 163 1.72 -8.91 -3.90
CA SER A 163 1.45 -10.35 -3.99
C SER A 163 2.45 -11.17 -3.16
N ARG A 164 3.73 -10.80 -3.18
CA ARG A 164 4.76 -11.45 -2.36
C ARG A 164 4.53 -11.24 -0.86
N LEU A 165 4.23 -10.01 -0.44
CA LEU A 165 3.86 -9.71 0.95
C LEU A 165 2.63 -10.50 1.39
N ALA A 166 1.59 -10.52 0.55
CA ALA A 166 0.37 -11.26 0.82
C ALA A 166 0.62 -12.77 0.97
N GLY A 167 1.46 -13.36 0.12
CA GLY A 167 1.85 -14.77 0.23
C GLY A 167 2.58 -15.09 1.54
N LEU A 168 3.52 -14.24 1.97
CA LEU A 168 4.25 -14.43 3.22
C LEU A 168 3.33 -14.27 4.45
N ILE A 169 2.44 -13.29 4.44
CA ILE A 169 1.44 -13.11 5.50
C ILE A 169 0.44 -14.27 5.51
N GLN A 170 0.00 -14.75 4.33
CA GLN A 170 -0.89 -15.91 4.22
C GLN A 170 -0.28 -17.16 4.88
N GLN A 171 0.98 -17.47 4.59
CA GLN A 171 1.68 -18.61 5.18
C GLN A 171 1.74 -18.53 6.71
N LYS A 172 2.02 -17.33 7.24
CA LYS A 172 2.02 -17.05 8.68
C LYS A 172 0.64 -17.32 9.31
N LEU A 173 -0.40 -16.73 8.75
CA LEU A 173 -1.78 -16.92 9.22
C LEU A 173 -2.24 -18.38 9.16
N GLN A 174 -1.89 -19.11 8.09
CA GLN A 174 -2.16 -20.54 7.97
C GLN A 174 -1.45 -21.36 9.07
N GLY A 175 -0.21 -21.00 9.42
CA GLY A 175 0.51 -21.59 10.55
C GLY A 175 -0.17 -21.38 11.91
N GLN A 176 -0.99 -20.33 12.05
CA GLN A 176 -1.80 -20.05 13.24
C GLN A 176 -3.19 -20.71 13.21
N GLY A 177 -3.51 -21.47 12.16
CA GLY A 177 -4.77 -22.20 12.03
C GLY A 177 -5.89 -21.44 11.32
N PHE A 178 -5.60 -20.29 10.70
CA PHE A 178 -6.58 -19.62 9.84
C PHE A 178 -6.65 -20.29 8.47
N GLU A 179 -7.86 -20.53 7.98
CA GLU A 179 -8.08 -20.84 6.56
C GLU A 179 -8.14 -19.54 5.77
N VAL A 180 -7.15 -19.30 4.88
CA VAL A 180 -6.97 -18.01 4.21
C VAL A 180 -7.06 -18.15 2.69
N THR A 181 -8.03 -17.48 2.08
CA THR A 181 -8.12 -17.30 0.62
C THR A 181 -7.54 -15.93 0.24
N VAL A 182 -6.42 -15.93 -0.48
CA VAL A 182 -5.81 -14.70 -1.00
C VAL A 182 -6.40 -14.33 -2.36
N LYS A 183 -6.68 -13.05 -2.57
CA LYS A 183 -7.14 -12.51 -3.86
C LYS A 183 -6.49 -11.17 -4.21
N GLU A 184 -6.21 -10.97 -5.48
CA GLU A 184 -5.86 -9.64 -6.00
C GLU A 184 -7.12 -8.80 -6.20
N VAL A 185 -7.03 -7.50 -5.91
CA VAL A 185 -8.08 -6.52 -6.19
C VAL A 185 -7.49 -5.26 -6.84
N THR A 186 -8.29 -4.59 -7.66
CA THR A 186 -7.92 -3.32 -8.29
C THR A 186 -8.22 -2.14 -7.36
N ASN A 187 -7.53 -1.01 -7.54
CA ASN A 187 -7.80 0.22 -6.78
C ASN A 187 -9.27 0.68 -6.85
N PRO A 188 -9.95 0.66 -8.04
CA PRO A 188 -11.38 0.97 -8.10
C PRO A 188 -12.27 0.06 -7.24
N GLN A 189 -11.94 -1.24 -7.12
CA GLN A 189 -12.68 -2.13 -6.23
C GLN A 189 -12.48 -1.77 -4.76
N VAL A 190 -11.25 -1.46 -4.37
CA VAL A 190 -10.93 -1.02 -3.00
C VAL A 190 -11.66 0.26 -2.63
N TYR A 191 -11.62 1.26 -3.50
CA TYR A 191 -12.33 2.53 -3.30
C TYR A 191 -13.85 2.32 -3.23
N GLY A 192 -14.36 1.36 -3.99
CA GLY A 192 -15.76 0.94 -3.92
C GLY A 192 -16.20 0.53 -2.51
N TYR A 193 -15.34 -0.11 -1.71
CA TYR A 193 -15.71 -0.58 -0.36
C TYR A 193 -16.10 0.54 0.60
N ALA A 194 -15.59 1.76 0.41
CA ALA A 194 -15.92 2.91 1.25
C ALA A 194 -17.20 3.66 0.81
N THR A 195 -17.82 3.28 -0.32
CA THR A 195 -18.90 4.09 -0.93
C THR A 195 -20.31 3.84 -0.38
N SER A 196 -20.61 2.65 0.13
CA SER A 196 -21.91 2.33 0.71
C SER A 196 -21.86 1.12 1.65
N PRO A 197 -22.87 0.93 2.52
CA PRO A 197 -22.99 -0.29 3.32
C PRO A 197 -23.02 -1.57 2.47
N GLN A 198 -23.60 -1.52 1.27
CA GLN A 198 -23.71 -2.67 0.38
C GLN A 198 -22.35 -3.08 -0.21
N THR A 199 -21.50 -2.12 -0.58
CA THR A 199 -20.16 -2.41 -1.09
C THR A 199 -19.21 -2.76 0.04
N LEU A 200 -19.35 -2.14 1.22
CA LEU A 200 -18.60 -2.49 2.41
C LEU A 200 -18.85 -3.94 2.85
N ALA A 201 -20.07 -4.46 2.69
CA ALA A 201 -20.38 -5.85 2.97
C ALA A 201 -19.62 -6.84 2.06
N GLN A 202 -19.10 -6.39 0.92
CA GLN A 202 -18.29 -7.19 -0.01
C GLN A 202 -16.78 -7.07 0.27
N ALA A 203 -16.39 -6.19 1.21
CA ALA A 203 -14.99 -5.97 1.56
C ALA A 203 -14.36 -7.23 2.15
N PRO A 204 -13.06 -7.47 1.90
CA PRO A 204 -12.34 -8.61 2.44
C PRO A 204 -12.21 -8.53 3.97
N ASP A 205 -11.78 -9.63 4.59
CA ASP A 205 -11.49 -9.68 6.02
C ASP A 205 -10.18 -8.95 6.35
N LEU A 206 -9.20 -9.11 5.46
CA LEU A 206 -7.92 -8.43 5.48
C LEU A 206 -7.68 -7.74 4.14
N LEU A 207 -7.08 -6.55 4.16
CA LEU A 207 -6.72 -5.82 2.94
C LEU A 207 -5.32 -5.25 3.08
N LEU A 208 -4.39 -5.67 2.22
CA LEU A 208 -3.05 -5.12 2.12
C LEU A 208 -3.01 -4.10 0.97
N MET A 209 -2.60 -2.88 1.26
CA MET A 209 -2.32 -1.88 0.23
C MET A 209 -1.27 -0.89 0.70
N THR A 210 -0.65 -0.19 -0.24
CA THR A 210 0.16 0.99 0.06
C THR A 210 -0.67 2.26 -0.05
N ASN A 211 -0.60 3.12 0.97
CA ASN A 211 -1.22 4.45 0.96
C ASN A 211 -0.17 5.55 1.03
N THR A 212 -0.54 6.75 0.62
CA THR A 212 0.23 8.01 0.83
C THR A 212 -0.77 9.15 1.05
N PRO A 213 -0.48 10.13 1.93
CA PRO A 213 -1.41 11.21 2.15
C PRO A 213 -1.37 12.18 0.97
N ASP A 214 -2.48 12.87 0.72
CA ASP A 214 -2.55 13.92 -0.31
C ASP A 214 -1.77 15.19 0.09
N ALA A 215 -1.50 15.35 1.39
CA ALA A 215 -0.68 16.42 1.94
C ALA A 215 0.12 15.91 3.14
N ALA A 216 1.27 16.52 3.42
CA ALA A 216 2.11 16.19 4.58
C ALA A 216 1.51 16.72 5.90
N HIS A 217 0.32 16.23 6.26
CA HIS A 217 -0.40 16.65 7.46
C HIS A 217 -1.09 15.44 8.12
N PRO A 218 -1.07 15.30 9.45
CA PRO A 218 -1.72 14.16 10.12
C PRO A 218 -3.21 14.02 9.80
N ASP A 219 -3.94 15.13 9.70
CA ASP A 219 -5.40 15.13 9.45
C ASP A 219 -5.79 14.52 8.09
N THR A 220 -5.04 14.80 7.02
CA THR A 220 -5.29 14.25 5.67
C THR A 220 -5.00 12.76 5.59
N TRP A 221 -4.43 12.19 6.65
CA TRP A 221 -4.22 10.76 6.82
C TRP A 221 -5.34 10.18 7.68
N SER A 222 -5.44 10.63 8.94
CA SER A 222 -6.23 9.95 9.94
C SER A 222 -7.73 10.19 9.81
N ARG A 223 -8.17 11.40 9.43
CA ARG A 223 -9.61 11.67 9.23
C ARG A 223 -10.17 10.91 8.04
N ILE A 224 -9.38 10.80 6.97
CA ILE A 224 -9.81 10.19 5.71
C ILE A 224 -9.83 8.66 5.82
N LEU A 225 -8.83 8.06 6.48
CA LEU A 225 -8.67 6.60 6.57
C LEU A 225 -9.32 5.97 7.81
N TRP A 226 -9.35 6.67 8.95
CA TRP A 226 -9.78 6.09 10.24
C TRP A 226 -10.96 6.80 10.88
N GLY A 227 -11.37 7.97 10.39
CA GLY A 227 -12.60 8.63 10.85
C GLY A 227 -13.83 7.81 10.48
N THR A 228 -14.80 7.75 11.38
CA THR A 228 -16.12 7.17 11.07
C THR A 228 -16.75 7.93 9.90
N GLY A 229 -17.03 7.21 8.80
CA GLY A 229 -17.55 7.81 7.56
C GLY A 229 -16.49 8.52 6.70
N GLY A 230 -15.20 8.37 7.00
CA GLY A 230 -14.11 8.88 6.16
C GLY A 230 -14.13 8.29 4.75
N GLY A 231 -13.82 9.12 3.74
CA GLY A 231 -13.96 8.77 2.33
C GLY A 231 -13.10 7.60 1.84
N LEU A 232 -12.04 7.24 2.58
CA LEU A 232 -11.17 6.09 2.31
C LEU A 232 -11.11 5.13 3.50
N ASN A 233 -12.15 5.12 4.34
CA ASN A 233 -12.29 4.14 5.41
C ASN A 233 -12.74 2.78 4.84
N PHE A 234 -11.82 2.10 4.16
CA PHE A 234 -12.11 0.98 3.26
C PHE A 234 -12.80 -0.22 3.92
N LEU A 235 -12.60 -0.44 5.23
CA LEU A 235 -13.20 -1.54 5.98
C LEU A 235 -14.19 -1.08 7.05
N GLY A 236 -14.60 0.20 7.01
CA GLY A 236 -15.65 0.75 7.87
C GLY A 236 -15.31 0.76 9.36
N TYR A 237 -14.05 1.02 9.70
CA TYR A 237 -13.65 1.19 11.10
C TYR A 237 -14.44 2.33 11.75
N SER A 238 -14.81 2.18 13.02
CA SER A 238 -15.47 3.23 13.79
C SER A 238 -15.07 3.14 15.25
N ASN A 239 -14.73 4.28 15.85
CA ASN A 239 -14.42 4.36 17.26
C ASN A 239 -14.68 5.80 17.77
N PRO A 240 -15.66 6.01 18.65
CA PRO A 240 -16.01 7.35 19.14
C PRO A 240 -14.87 8.10 19.82
N GLN A 241 -13.93 7.39 20.46
CA GLN A 241 -12.76 8.02 21.08
C GLN A 241 -11.77 8.51 20.03
N VAL A 242 -11.59 7.76 18.94
CA VAL A 242 -10.76 8.20 17.82
C VAL A 242 -11.42 9.38 17.12
N ASP A 243 -12.72 9.31 16.84
CA ASP A 243 -13.45 10.40 16.17
C ASP A 243 -13.41 11.70 16.96
N ALA A 244 -13.41 11.65 18.30
CA ALA A 244 -13.31 12.83 19.15
C ALA A 244 -11.90 13.47 19.15
N LEU A 245 -10.87 12.72 18.78
CA LEU A 245 -9.49 13.19 18.69
C LEU A 245 -9.11 13.69 17.30
N LEU A 246 -9.89 13.32 16.28
CA LEU A 246 -9.75 13.75 14.89
C LEU A 246 -10.50 15.06 14.68
#